data_AF-A0A3D2G9V6-F1
#
_entry.id   AF-A0A3D2G9V6-F1
#
_cell.length_a   1.000
_cell.length_b   1.000
_cell.length_c   1.000
_cell.angle_alpha   90.00
_cell.angle_beta   90.00
_cell.angle_gamma   90.00
#
_symmetry.space_group_name_H-M   'P 1'
#
loop_
_entity.id
_entity.type
_entity.pdbx_description
1 polymer ?
#
loop_
_entity_poly.entity_id
_entity_poly.type
_entity_poly.pdbx_seq_one_letter_code
_entity_poly.pdbx_strand_id
1 'polypeptide(L)'
;MQFTSFTFAVFFPAVVLIFYILPKRARQVWLLLASYYFYMGWNPKYALLILTSTVITYLCGLGIDVFSAEKKRGRKAVLLAGILSNLGILVFFKYFYFLHDSVAAVVSLFGIHMKASSLDIVLPVGISFYTFQALGYVIDVYRQNVKTEKNFIRYALFVSFFPQLVAGPIERSGHLLSQIEEISRKPSWNFDKVTRGLLMMLWGYFMKLVIADRAAALVDTVFPIYYMFDGVALVLTMIMFGFQLYCDFASYSAIAIGASSVLGIELCPNFAAPFFSSSVSEFWRRWH
;
A
#
# COMPACT_ATOMS: atom_id res chain seq x y z
N MET A 1 -3.14 -11.86 3.24
CA MET A 1 -2.29 -12.50 4.26
C MET A 1 -1.56 -11.41 5.04
N GLN A 2 -1.16 -11.66 6.30
CA GLN A 2 -0.40 -10.69 7.10
C GLN A 2 1.09 -11.06 7.13
N PHE A 3 1.99 -10.08 7.12
CA PHE A 3 3.44 -10.30 7.12
C PHE A 3 3.97 -11.03 8.36
N THR A 4 3.30 -10.91 9.50
CA THR A 4 3.64 -11.57 10.78
C THR A 4 3.04 -12.96 10.92
N SER A 5 2.20 -13.40 9.98
CA SER A 5 1.54 -14.70 10.06
C SER A 5 2.46 -15.86 9.70
N PHE A 6 2.22 -17.03 10.30
CA PHE A 6 2.90 -18.28 9.91
C PHE A 6 2.69 -18.61 8.43
N THR A 7 1.49 -18.32 7.89
CA THR A 7 1.19 -18.49 6.47
C THR A 7 2.15 -17.68 5.59
N PHE A 8 2.49 -16.44 5.97
CA PHE A 8 3.48 -15.65 5.24
C PHE A 8 4.89 -16.22 5.36
N ALA A 9 5.27 -16.70 6.55
CA ALA A 9 6.58 -17.32 6.79
C ALA A 9 6.83 -18.56 5.91
N VAL A 10 5.78 -19.29 5.50
CA VAL A 10 5.87 -20.39 4.53
C VAL A 10 5.75 -19.89 3.09
N PHE A 11 4.80 -18.98 2.83
CA PHE A 11 4.54 -18.41 1.50
C PHE A 11 5.77 -17.72 0.92
N PHE A 12 6.46 -16.88 1.68
CA PHE A 12 7.53 -16.05 1.15
C PHE A 12 8.75 -16.85 0.67
N PRO A 13 9.31 -17.80 1.45
CA PRO A 13 10.38 -18.69 0.96
C PRO A 13 9.97 -19.48 -0.28
N ALA A 14 8.72 -19.97 -0.36
CA ALA A 14 8.22 -20.67 -1.54
C ALA A 14 8.19 -19.75 -2.77
N VAL A 15 7.73 -18.50 -2.62
CA VAL A 15 7.74 -17.49 -3.69
C VAL A 15 9.15 -17.20 -4.17
N VAL A 16 10.09 -17.01 -3.25
CA VAL A 16 11.50 -16.73 -3.55
C VAL A 16 12.13 -17.91 -4.29
N LEU A 17 11.93 -19.14 -3.80
CA LEU A 17 12.48 -20.35 -4.41
C LEU A 17 11.99 -20.51 -5.86
N ILE A 18 10.68 -20.42 -6.07
CA ILE A 18 10.09 -20.56 -7.40
C ILE A 18 10.54 -19.41 -8.31
N PHE A 19 10.62 -18.18 -7.80
CA PHE A 19 11.10 -17.02 -8.55
C PHE A 19 12.51 -17.21 -9.10
N TYR A 20 13.41 -17.80 -8.31
CA TYR A 20 14.80 -18.02 -8.73
C TYR A 20 14.97 -19.22 -9.67
N ILE A 21 14.13 -20.26 -9.54
CA ILE A 21 14.13 -21.43 -10.43
C ILE A 21 13.51 -21.11 -11.80
N LEU A 22 12.49 -20.25 -11.85
CA LEU A 22 11.77 -19.95 -13.08
C LEU A 22 12.64 -19.20 -14.13
N PRO A 23 12.41 -19.45 -15.43
CA PRO A 23 13.06 -18.68 -16.48
C PRO A 23 12.63 -17.21 -16.41
N LYS A 24 13.55 -16.30 -16.78
CA LYS A 24 13.38 -14.85 -16.62
C LYS A 24 12.03 -14.32 -17.14
N ARG A 25 11.54 -14.85 -18.26
CA ARG A 25 10.26 -14.44 -18.89
C ARG A 25 9.02 -14.79 -18.04
N ALA A 26 9.08 -15.84 -17.23
CA ALA A 26 7.97 -16.29 -16.40
C ALA A 26 7.92 -15.60 -15.03
N ARG A 27 9.01 -14.93 -14.61
CA ARG A 27 9.13 -14.33 -13.28
C ARG A 27 8.11 -13.21 -13.02
N GLN A 28 7.83 -12.37 -14.01
CA GLN A 28 6.82 -11.32 -13.88
C GLN A 28 5.42 -11.90 -13.66
N VAL A 29 5.08 -12.95 -14.42
CA VAL A 29 3.80 -13.66 -14.26
C VAL A 29 3.73 -14.33 -12.90
N TRP A 30 4.81 -14.99 -12.47
CA TRP A 30 4.90 -15.61 -11.15
C TRP A 30 4.68 -14.61 -10.02
N LEU A 31 5.38 -13.47 -10.05
CA LEU A 31 5.20 -12.43 -9.04
C LEU A 31 3.80 -11.83 -9.05
N LEU A 32 3.16 -11.71 -10.23
CA LEU A 32 1.78 -11.26 -10.33
C LEU A 32 0.83 -12.27 -9.67
N LEU A 33 0.97 -13.57 -9.98
CA LEU A 33 0.15 -14.63 -9.39
C LEU A 33 0.36 -14.73 -7.87
N ALA A 34 1.61 -14.71 -7.41
CA ALA A 34 1.95 -14.67 -5.99
C ALA A 34 1.35 -13.44 -5.31
N SER A 35 1.34 -12.29 -5.99
CA SER A 35 0.79 -11.06 -5.44
C SER A 35 -0.71 -11.09 -5.26
N TYR A 36 -1.44 -11.58 -6.26
CA TYR A 36 -2.87 -11.80 -6.15
C TYR A 36 -3.20 -12.85 -5.09
N TYR A 37 -2.43 -13.95 -5.01
CA TYR A 37 -2.63 -14.97 -3.98
C TYR A 37 -2.44 -14.41 -2.56
N PHE A 38 -1.38 -13.61 -2.35
CA PHE A 38 -1.14 -12.93 -1.08
C PHE A 38 -2.32 -12.04 -0.68
N TYR A 39 -2.87 -11.27 -1.64
CA TYR A 39 -4.01 -10.39 -1.41
C TYR A 39 -5.30 -11.17 -1.13
N MET A 40 -5.59 -12.19 -1.94
CA MET A 40 -6.78 -13.05 -1.78
C MET A 40 -6.81 -13.78 -0.44
N GLY A 41 -5.64 -14.04 0.17
CA GLY A 41 -5.58 -14.60 1.52
C GLY A 41 -6.11 -13.67 2.62
N TRP A 42 -6.52 -12.44 2.33
CA TRP A 42 -7.39 -11.66 3.22
C TRP A 42 -8.86 -11.87 2.88
N ASN A 43 -9.25 -11.58 1.64
CA ASN A 43 -10.58 -11.92 1.13
C ASN A 43 -10.55 -11.98 -0.42
N PRO A 44 -10.88 -13.13 -1.03
CA PRO A 44 -10.78 -13.31 -2.48
C PRO A 44 -11.63 -12.35 -3.32
N LYS A 45 -12.79 -11.92 -2.80
CA LYS A 45 -13.73 -11.05 -3.54
C LYS A 45 -13.09 -9.72 -3.95
N TYR A 46 -12.18 -9.20 -3.13
CA TYR A 46 -11.55 -7.90 -3.35
C TYR A 46 -10.38 -7.94 -4.32
N ALA A 47 -9.90 -9.12 -4.74
CA ALA A 47 -8.96 -9.21 -5.85
C ALA A 47 -9.56 -8.64 -7.14
N LEU A 48 -10.88 -8.80 -7.33
CA LEU A 48 -11.60 -8.18 -8.43
C LEU A 48 -11.55 -6.64 -8.34
N LEU A 49 -11.58 -6.08 -7.14
CA LEU A 49 -11.54 -4.63 -6.95
C LEU A 49 -10.19 -4.03 -7.35
N ILE A 50 -9.09 -4.68 -6.96
CA ILE A 50 -7.73 -4.30 -7.43
C ILE A 50 -7.64 -4.45 -8.94
N LEU A 51 -8.15 -5.54 -9.49
CA LEU A 51 -8.14 -5.76 -10.94
C LEU A 51 -8.95 -4.69 -11.67
N THR A 52 -10.12 -4.30 -11.16
CA THR A 52 -10.94 -3.21 -11.72
C THR A 52 -10.17 -1.89 -11.70
N SER A 53 -9.59 -1.50 -10.57
CA SER A 53 -8.75 -0.29 -10.47
C SER A 53 -7.58 -0.34 -11.46
N THR A 54 -6.91 -1.49 -11.55
CA THR A 54 -5.80 -1.74 -12.48
C THR A 54 -6.24 -1.59 -13.94
N VAL A 55 -7.36 -2.22 -14.35
CA VAL A 55 -7.85 -2.15 -15.74
C VAL A 55 -8.23 -0.71 -16.08
N ILE A 56 -8.97 -0.03 -15.21
CA ILE A 56 -9.38 1.37 -15.43
C ILE A 56 -8.15 2.26 -15.63
N THR A 57 -7.17 2.19 -14.73
CA THR A 57 -6.00 3.06 -14.76
C THR A 57 -5.02 2.72 -15.88
N TYR A 58 -4.91 1.43 -16.24
CA TYR A 58 -4.18 0.97 -17.43
C TYR A 58 -4.77 1.57 -18.72
N LEU A 59 -6.09 1.44 -18.89
CA LEU A 59 -6.80 2.00 -20.05
C LEU A 59 -6.72 3.52 -20.08
N CYS A 60 -6.75 4.20 -18.93
CA CYS A 60 -6.53 5.64 -18.85
C CYS A 60 -5.12 6.02 -19.32
N GLY A 61 -4.09 5.28 -18.89
CA GLY A 61 -2.72 5.48 -19.37
C GLY A 61 -2.63 5.36 -20.90
N LEU A 62 -3.16 4.28 -21.46
CA LEU A 62 -3.21 4.08 -22.92
C LEU A 62 -4.03 5.18 -23.62
N GLY A 63 -5.18 5.57 -23.07
CA GLY A 63 -6.02 6.62 -23.63
C GLY A 63 -5.31 7.97 -23.68
N ILE A 64 -4.53 8.31 -22.65
CA ILE A 64 -3.70 9.52 -22.65
C ILE A 64 -2.62 9.47 -23.74
N ASP A 65 -2.03 8.30 -23.99
CA ASP A 65 -1.01 8.07 -25.03
C ASP A 65 -1.57 8.22 -26.45
N VAL A 66 -2.81 7.78 -26.67
CA VAL A 66 -3.51 7.86 -27.96
C VAL A 66 -3.80 9.31 -28.37
N PHE A 67 -4.10 10.19 -27.41
CA PHE A 67 -4.27 11.61 -27.71
C PHE A 67 -2.92 12.30 -27.89
N SER A 68 -2.67 12.80 -29.11
CA SER A 68 -1.54 13.70 -29.41
C SER A 68 -1.42 14.80 -28.36
N ALA A 69 -0.19 15.24 -28.07
CA ALA A 69 0.11 16.32 -27.13
C ALA A 69 -0.68 17.61 -27.43
N GLU A 70 -1.07 17.82 -28.69
CA GLU A 70 -1.88 18.96 -29.14
C GLU A 70 -3.35 18.86 -28.70
N LYS A 71 -3.90 17.65 -28.54
CA LYS A 71 -5.28 17.40 -28.10
C LYS A 71 -5.40 17.42 -26.58
N LYS A 72 -5.04 18.56 -25.96
CA LYS A 72 -5.03 18.75 -24.49
C LYS A 72 -6.36 18.42 -23.81
N ARG A 73 -7.50 18.68 -24.46
CA ARG A 73 -8.84 18.38 -23.92
C ARG A 73 -9.09 16.88 -23.75
N GLY A 74 -8.71 16.06 -24.73
CA GLY A 74 -8.89 14.60 -24.68
C GLY A 74 -8.08 13.96 -23.56
N ARG A 75 -6.78 14.31 -23.46
CA ARG A 75 -5.90 13.87 -22.37
C ARG A 75 -6.46 14.23 -20.99
N LYS A 76 -6.97 15.45 -20.83
CA LYS A 76 -7.55 15.93 -19.57
C LYS A 76 -8.84 15.17 -19.22
N ALA A 77 -9.70 14.90 -20.19
CA ALA A 77 -10.92 14.12 -19.97
C ALA A 77 -10.62 12.69 -19.49
N VAL A 78 -9.64 12.00 -20.12
CA VAL A 78 -9.22 10.66 -19.69
C VAL A 78 -8.60 10.67 -18.29
N LEU A 79 -7.75 11.66 -17.99
CA LEU A 79 -7.20 11.84 -16.64
C LEU A 79 -8.31 12.01 -15.61
N LEU A 80 -9.27 12.90 -15.87
CA LEU A 80 -10.40 13.14 -14.96
C LEU A 80 -11.26 11.89 -14.78
N ALA A 81 -11.53 11.14 -15.85
CA ALA A 81 -12.25 9.88 -15.76
C ALA A 81 -11.51 8.86 -14.87
N GLY A 82 -10.19 8.73 -15.02
CA GLY A 82 -9.37 7.85 -14.18
C GLY A 82 -9.37 8.27 -12.71
N ILE A 83 -9.26 9.57 -12.43
CA ILE A 83 -9.33 10.14 -11.08
C ILE A 83 -10.70 9.89 -10.46
N LEU A 84 -11.78 10.28 -11.14
CA LEU A 84 -13.14 10.19 -10.61
C LEU A 84 -13.58 8.74 -10.36
N SER A 85 -13.23 7.81 -11.25
CA SER A 85 -13.56 6.40 -11.09
C SER A 85 -12.87 5.77 -9.87
N ASN A 86 -11.55 5.97 -9.73
CA ASN A 86 -10.78 5.39 -8.63
C ASN A 86 -11.07 6.07 -7.28
N LEU A 87 -11.22 7.39 -7.27
CA LEU A 87 -11.67 8.10 -6.06
C LEU A 87 -13.11 7.75 -5.71
N GLY A 88 -13.99 7.53 -6.70
CA GLY A 88 -15.35 7.06 -6.47
C GLY A 88 -15.38 5.69 -5.78
N ILE A 89 -14.54 4.74 -6.25
CA ILE A 89 -14.36 3.43 -5.60
C ILE A 89 -13.86 3.61 -4.16
N LEU A 90 -12.82 4.44 -3.95
CA LEU A 90 -12.28 4.70 -2.62
C LEU A 90 -13.32 5.33 -1.69
N VAL A 91 -14.06 6.33 -2.16
CA VAL A 91 -15.11 7.02 -1.40
C VAL A 91 -16.23 6.05 -1.02
N PHE A 92 -16.67 5.22 -1.96
CA PHE A 92 -17.70 4.20 -1.69
C PHE A 92 -17.26 3.20 -0.62
N PHE A 93 -16.06 2.61 -0.72
CA PHE A 93 -15.66 1.59 0.25
C PHE A 93 -15.20 2.16 1.60
N LYS A 94 -14.63 3.37 1.63
CA LYS A 94 -14.01 3.93 2.85
C LYS A 94 -14.90 4.91 3.60
N TYR A 95 -15.72 5.69 2.88
CA TYR A 95 -16.45 6.82 3.46
C TYR A 95 -17.96 6.67 3.37
N PHE A 96 -18.50 5.57 2.84
CA PHE A 96 -19.94 5.40 2.68
C PHE A 96 -20.72 5.54 3.99
N TYR A 97 -20.35 4.84 5.05
CA TYR A 97 -21.04 4.95 6.34
C TYR A 97 -20.92 6.36 6.92
N PHE A 98 -19.73 6.95 6.90
CA PHE A 98 -19.52 8.33 7.35
C PHE A 98 -20.41 9.33 6.58
N LEU A 99 -20.49 9.20 5.25
CA LEU A 99 -21.32 10.06 4.41
C LEU A 99 -22.81 9.81 4.67
N HIS A 100 -23.22 8.54 4.78
CA HIS A 100 -24.59 8.17 5.11
C HIS A 100 -25.03 8.77 6.44
N ASP A 101 -24.23 8.62 7.49
CA ASP A 101 -24.56 9.10 8.83
C ASP A 101 -24.54 10.62 8.90
N SER A 102 -23.62 11.27 8.17
CA SER A 102 -23.58 12.73 8.05
C SER A 102 -24.83 13.28 7.34
N VAL A 103 -25.27 12.63 6.25
CA VAL A 103 -26.50 13.03 5.55
C VAL A 103 -27.72 12.76 6.42
N ALA A 104 -27.79 11.61 7.10
CA ALA A 104 -28.86 11.30 8.03
C ALA A 104 -28.95 12.33 9.16
N ALA A 105 -27.82 12.75 9.73
CA ALA A 105 -27.77 13.80 10.74
C ALA A 105 -28.31 15.14 10.23
N VAL A 106 -27.88 15.59 9.04
CA VAL A 106 -28.35 16.86 8.45
C VAL A 106 -29.83 16.80 8.12
N VAL A 107 -30.29 15.72 7.51
CA VAL A 107 -31.68 15.54 7.07
C VAL A 107 -32.62 15.37 8.27
N SER A 108 -32.12 14.83 9.40
CA SER A 108 -32.87 14.78 10.66
C SER A 108 -33.18 16.17 11.24
N LEU A 109 -32.35 17.19 10.96
CA LEU A 109 -32.64 18.59 11.35
C LEU A 109 -33.89 19.13 10.64
N PHE A 110 -34.26 18.55 9.50
CA PHE A 110 -35.46 18.88 8.74
C PHE A 110 -36.63 17.93 9.03
N GLY A 111 -36.55 17.11 10.09
CA GLY A 111 -37.60 16.18 10.50
C GLY A 111 -37.73 14.92 9.65
N ILE A 112 -36.77 14.66 8.75
CA ILE A 112 -36.77 13.47 7.90
C ILE A 112 -35.85 12.42 8.55
N HIS A 113 -36.42 11.27 8.91
CA HIS A 113 -35.66 10.15 9.47
C HIS A 113 -35.22 9.18 8.37
N MET A 114 -33.92 9.16 8.08
CA MET A 114 -33.35 8.16 7.20
C MET A 114 -33.17 6.84 7.96
N LYS A 115 -33.53 5.73 7.32
CA LYS A 115 -33.25 4.39 7.85
C LYS A 115 -31.74 4.13 7.82
N ALA A 116 -31.23 3.44 8.83
CA ALA A 116 -29.86 2.94 8.81
C ALA A 116 -29.59 2.11 7.54
N SER A 117 -28.43 2.31 6.93
CA SER A 117 -28.05 1.53 5.74
C SER A 117 -27.92 0.06 6.10
N SER A 118 -28.58 -0.80 5.33
CA SER A 118 -28.49 -2.26 5.48
C SER A 118 -27.34 -2.88 4.69
N LEU A 119 -26.54 -2.06 4.00
CA LEU A 119 -25.38 -2.55 3.28
C LEU A 119 -24.30 -2.93 4.29
N ASP A 120 -23.66 -4.08 4.08
CA ASP A 120 -22.49 -4.54 4.83
C ASP A 120 -21.25 -4.42 3.93
N ILE A 121 -20.65 -3.22 3.95
CA ILE A 121 -19.49 -2.88 3.13
C ILE A 121 -18.24 -3.10 3.98
N VAL A 122 -17.54 -4.21 3.73
CA VAL A 122 -16.24 -4.45 4.37
C VAL A 122 -15.16 -3.63 3.66
N LEU A 123 -14.37 -2.89 4.44
CA LEU A 123 -13.28 -2.06 3.94
C LEU A 123 -12.15 -2.94 3.38
N PRO A 124 -11.78 -2.80 2.09
CA PRO A 124 -10.71 -3.60 1.52
C PRO A 124 -9.35 -3.15 2.05
N VAL A 125 -8.55 -4.10 2.51
CA VAL A 125 -7.17 -3.83 2.95
C VAL A 125 -6.38 -3.24 1.78
N GLY A 126 -5.58 -2.21 2.05
CA GLY A 126 -4.71 -1.58 1.05
C GLY A 126 -5.44 -0.66 0.04
N ILE A 127 -6.77 -0.47 0.13
CA ILE A 127 -7.52 0.31 -0.87
C ILE A 127 -6.96 1.70 -1.12
N SER A 128 -6.56 2.42 -0.07
CA SER A 128 -5.97 3.74 -0.23
C SER A 128 -4.62 3.67 -0.97
N PHE A 129 -3.76 2.71 -0.62
CA PHE A 129 -2.42 2.57 -1.19
C PHE A 129 -2.44 2.30 -2.69
N TYR A 130 -3.09 1.21 -3.13
CA TYR A 130 -3.11 0.88 -4.56
C TYR A 130 -3.88 1.92 -5.38
N THR A 131 -4.90 2.58 -4.80
CA THR A 131 -5.64 3.67 -5.47
C THR A 131 -4.71 4.85 -5.74
N PHE A 132 -3.97 5.34 -4.72
CA PHE A 132 -3.05 6.46 -4.90
C PHE A 132 -1.86 6.11 -5.79
N GLN A 133 -1.36 4.88 -5.72
CA GLN A 133 -0.31 4.39 -6.61
C GLN A 133 -0.76 4.35 -8.08
N ALA A 134 -1.93 3.78 -8.35
CA ALA A 134 -2.49 3.69 -9.69
C ALA A 134 -2.83 5.09 -10.26
N LEU A 135 -3.36 6.00 -9.43
CA LEU A 135 -3.59 7.39 -9.81
C LEU A 135 -2.29 8.16 -10.04
N GLY A 136 -1.27 7.92 -9.21
CA GLY A 136 0.07 8.49 -9.39
C GLY A 136 0.62 8.18 -10.77
N TYR A 137 0.49 6.94 -11.23
CA TYR A 137 0.86 6.56 -12.61
C TYR A 137 0.08 7.33 -13.68
N VAL A 138 -1.25 7.40 -13.59
CA VAL A 138 -2.06 8.11 -14.61
C VAL A 138 -1.68 9.60 -14.67
N ILE A 139 -1.43 10.23 -13.51
CA ILE A 139 -0.96 11.61 -13.41
C ILE A 139 0.44 11.77 -14.01
N ASP A 140 1.36 10.86 -13.71
CA ASP A 140 2.74 10.88 -14.23
C ASP A 140 2.76 10.72 -15.76
N VAL A 141 1.94 9.83 -16.33
CA VAL A 141 1.76 9.67 -17.78
C VAL A 141 1.16 10.93 -18.40
N TYR A 142 0.13 11.52 -17.77
CA TYR A 142 -0.45 12.79 -18.23
C TYR A 142 0.59 13.92 -18.28
N ARG A 143 1.42 14.03 -17.24
CA ARG A 143 2.52 14.99 -17.12
C ARG A 143 3.74 14.65 -17.97
N GLN A 144 3.76 13.50 -18.63
CA GLN A 144 4.88 12.99 -19.42
C GLN A 144 6.16 12.74 -18.59
N ASN A 145 6.01 12.57 -17.27
CA ASN A 145 7.12 12.19 -16.38
C ASN A 145 7.54 10.74 -16.59
N VAL A 146 6.59 9.89 -16.99
CA VAL A 146 6.77 8.46 -17.21
C VAL A 146 6.12 8.06 -18.53
N LYS A 147 6.76 7.15 -19.27
CA LYS A 147 6.20 6.60 -20.51
C LYS A 147 5.05 5.66 -20.18
N THR A 148 4.02 5.67 -21.02
CA THR A 148 2.88 4.75 -20.89
C THR A 148 3.36 3.30 -20.97
N GLU A 149 3.01 2.49 -19.96
CA GLU A 149 3.25 1.06 -19.97
C GLU A 149 2.23 0.37 -20.89
N LYS A 150 2.72 -0.43 -21.83
CA LYS A 150 1.93 -1.12 -22.86
C LYS A 150 1.75 -2.60 -22.56
N ASN A 151 2.41 -3.11 -21.53
CA ASN A 151 2.30 -4.48 -21.06
C ASN A 151 1.41 -4.54 -19.82
N PHE A 152 0.21 -5.09 -19.98
CA PHE A 152 -0.76 -5.23 -18.89
C PHE A 152 -0.22 -6.03 -17.68
N ILE A 153 0.58 -7.07 -17.90
CA ILE A 153 1.13 -7.90 -16.81
C ILE A 153 2.08 -7.08 -15.94
N ARG A 154 2.97 -6.29 -16.54
CA ARG A 154 3.87 -5.40 -15.80
C ARG A 154 3.11 -4.33 -15.04
N TYR A 155 2.09 -3.75 -15.67
CA TYR A 155 1.26 -2.75 -15.03
C TYR A 155 0.46 -3.32 -13.85
N ALA A 156 -0.17 -4.49 -14.05
CA ALA A 156 -0.89 -5.18 -12.99
C ALA A 156 0.04 -5.58 -11.84
N LEU A 157 1.27 -6.02 -12.14
CA LEU A 157 2.27 -6.29 -11.12
C LEU A 157 2.67 -5.01 -10.38
N PHE A 158 2.87 -3.89 -11.07
CA PHE A 158 3.15 -2.61 -10.46
C PHE A 158 2.06 -2.19 -9.45
N VAL A 159 0.78 -2.39 -9.76
CA VAL A 159 -0.31 -2.04 -8.84
C VAL A 159 -0.45 -3.05 -7.69
N SER A 160 -0.23 -4.34 -7.97
CA SER A 160 -0.55 -5.42 -7.03
C SER A 160 0.64 -5.97 -6.25
N PHE A 161 1.88 -5.55 -6.52
CA PHE A 161 3.10 -6.15 -5.96
C PHE A 161 3.01 -6.33 -4.44
N PHE A 162 2.97 -7.58 -3.97
CA PHE A 162 2.58 -7.87 -2.59
C PHE A 162 3.44 -7.25 -1.49
N PRO A 163 4.78 -7.06 -1.65
CA PRO A 163 5.57 -6.43 -0.60
C PRO A 163 5.08 -5.01 -0.30
N GLN A 164 4.62 -4.26 -1.31
CA GLN A 164 4.12 -2.89 -1.11
C GLN A 164 2.61 -2.81 -0.82
N LEU A 165 1.80 -3.76 -1.32
CA LEU A 165 0.35 -3.59 -1.50
C LEU A 165 -0.46 -3.23 -0.25
N VAL A 166 -0.08 -3.74 0.92
CA VAL A 166 -0.88 -3.60 2.15
C VAL A 166 -0.42 -2.44 3.01
N ALA A 167 0.89 -2.26 3.16
CA ALA A 167 1.49 -1.30 4.09
C ALA A 167 2.95 -0.95 3.74
N GLY A 168 3.37 -1.19 2.49
CA GLY A 168 4.70 -0.79 2.07
C GLY A 168 4.74 0.63 1.51
N PRO A 169 5.93 1.10 1.12
CA PRO A 169 6.15 2.45 0.59
C PRO A 169 5.31 2.74 -0.66
N ILE A 170 4.76 3.95 -0.76
CA ILE A 170 4.09 4.40 -1.98
C ILE A 170 5.16 4.73 -3.03
N GLU A 171 5.40 3.77 -3.93
CA GLU A 171 6.40 3.92 -4.98
C GLU A 171 6.00 4.92 -6.07
N ARG A 172 7.02 5.61 -6.59
CA ARG A 172 6.87 6.40 -7.82
C ARG A 172 6.81 5.45 -9.02
N SER A 173 5.87 5.72 -9.91
CA SER A 173 5.55 4.83 -11.03
C SER A 173 6.78 4.47 -11.89
N GLY A 174 7.61 5.45 -12.24
CA GLY A 174 8.82 5.22 -13.05
C GLY A 174 9.89 4.38 -12.36
N HIS A 175 10.03 4.48 -11.04
CA HIS A 175 11.05 3.75 -10.28
C HIS A 175 10.73 2.25 -10.22
N LEU A 176 9.51 1.89 -9.83
CA LEU A 176 9.12 0.47 -9.72
C LEU A 176 8.88 -0.19 -11.09
N LEU A 177 8.26 0.50 -12.05
CA LEU A 177 7.99 -0.08 -13.38
C LEU A 177 9.29 -0.43 -14.12
N SER A 178 10.31 0.42 -14.04
CA SER A 178 11.61 0.15 -14.65
C SER A 178 12.27 -1.09 -14.04
N GLN A 179 12.26 -1.23 -12.72
CA GLN A 179 12.76 -2.43 -12.03
C GLN A 179 11.98 -3.68 -12.42
N ILE A 180 10.65 -3.61 -12.50
CA ILE A 180 9.80 -4.73 -12.95
C ILE A 180 10.15 -5.16 -14.38
N GLU A 181 10.38 -4.21 -15.30
CA GLU A 181 10.82 -4.50 -16.66
C GLU A 181 12.18 -5.23 -16.68
N GLU A 182 13.10 -4.83 -15.80
CA GLU A 182 14.44 -5.40 -15.70
C GLU A 182 14.48 -6.83 -15.15
N ILE A 183 13.47 -7.28 -14.39
CA ILE A 183 13.36 -8.67 -13.88
C ILE A 183 13.50 -9.71 -14.99
N SER A 184 12.96 -9.41 -16.17
CA SER A 184 13.01 -10.31 -17.33
C SER A 184 14.34 -10.28 -18.07
N ARG A 185 15.21 -9.30 -17.79
CA ARG A 185 16.45 -9.03 -18.54
C ARG A 185 17.70 -9.40 -17.74
N LYS A 186 17.82 -8.90 -16.51
CA LYS A 186 19.04 -9.02 -15.70
C LYS A 186 19.07 -10.30 -14.84
N PRO A 187 20.25 -10.80 -14.43
CA PRO A 187 20.34 -11.80 -13.36
C PRO A 187 19.82 -11.19 -12.06
N SER A 188 18.96 -11.92 -11.35
CA SER A 188 18.30 -11.42 -10.13
C SER A 188 19.00 -11.81 -8.83
N TRP A 189 19.99 -12.71 -8.88
CA TRP A 189 20.65 -13.21 -7.68
C TRP A 189 21.82 -12.31 -7.29
N ASN A 190 21.76 -11.78 -6.08
CA ASN A 190 22.84 -11.04 -5.45
C ASN A 190 22.81 -11.36 -3.95
N PHE A 191 23.87 -12.00 -3.47
CA PHE A 191 23.97 -12.47 -2.09
C PHE A 191 23.85 -11.32 -1.07
N ASP A 192 24.46 -10.16 -1.36
CA ASP A 192 24.42 -9.00 -0.48
C ASP A 192 23.03 -8.38 -0.41
N LYS A 193 22.27 -8.38 -1.51
CA LYS A 193 20.87 -7.92 -1.53
C LYS A 193 19.97 -8.87 -0.73
N VAL A 194 20.11 -10.17 -0.94
CA VAL A 194 19.33 -11.17 -0.20
C VAL A 194 19.62 -11.09 1.29
N THR A 195 20.89 -11.04 1.68
CA THR A 195 21.29 -10.96 3.09
C THR A 195 20.79 -9.68 3.76
N ARG A 196 20.98 -8.52 3.12
CA ARG A 196 20.45 -7.25 3.64
C ARG A 196 18.92 -7.26 3.72
N GLY A 197 18.24 -7.83 2.74
CA GLY A 197 16.79 -7.96 2.74
C GLY A 197 16.27 -8.81 3.91
N LEU A 198 16.90 -9.97 4.15
CA LEU A 198 16.56 -10.83 5.28
C LEU A 198 16.84 -10.16 6.64
N LEU A 199 17.96 -9.46 6.78
CA LEU A 199 18.27 -8.68 7.99
C LEU A 199 17.25 -7.56 8.22
N MET A 200 16.82 -6.87 7.16
CA MET A 200 15.78 -5.84 7.24
C MET A 200 14.43 -6.43 7.66
N MET A 201 14.06 -7.60 7.13
CA MET A 201 12.85 -8.32 7.57
C MET A 201 12.95 -8.70 9.05
N LEU A 202 14.09 -9.25 9.48
CA LEU A 202 14.32 -9.60 10.89
C LEU A 202 14.19 -8.38 11.81
N TRP A 203 14.76 -7.24 11.41
CA TRP A 203 14.61 -5.99 12.14
C TRP A 203 13.16 -5.52 12.21
N GLY A 204 12.42 -5.62 11.10
CA GLY A 204 10.99 -5.35 11.08
C GLY A 204 10.21 -6.25 12.04
N TYR A 205 10.47 -7.57 12.02
CA TYR A 205 9.83 -8.51 12.96
C TYR A 205 10.12 -8.17 14.42
N PHE A 206 11.35 -7.77 14.75
CA PHE A 206 11.69 -7.33 16.09
C PHE A 206 10.91 -6.07 16.49
N MET A 207 10.88 -5.04 15.64
CA MET A 207 10.10 -3.83 15.91
C MET A 207 8.61 -4.11 16.10
N LYS A 208 8.03 -5.03 15.31
CA LYS A 208 6.62 -5.39 15.42
C LYS A 208 6.31 -6.20 16.68
N LEU A 209 6.93 -7.38 16.80
CA LEU A 209 6.53 -8.41 17.76
C LEU A 209 7.08 -8.14 19.16
N VAL A 210 8.22 -7.46 19.27
CA VAL A 210 8.90 -7.22 20.56
C VAL A 210 8.61 -5.82 21.09
N ILE A 211 8.58 -4.80 20.22
CA ILE A 211 8.37 -3.41 20.67
C ILE A 211 6.90 -3.01 20.52
N ALA A 212 6.38 -2.97 19.30
CA ALA A 212 5.06 -2.40 19.02
C ALA A 212 3.94 -3.15 19.72
N ASP A 213 3.90 -4.49 19.63
CA ASP A 213 2.86 -5.31 20.25
C ASP A 213 2.92 -5.28 21.78
N ARG A 214 4.10 -5.04 22.38
CA ARG A 214 4.24 -4.88 23.84
C ARG A 214 3.83 -3.49 24.31
N ALA A 215 4.15 -2.45 23.55
CA ALA A 215 3.65 -1.10 23.81
C ALA A 215 2.12 -1.04 23.65
N ALA A 216 1.57 -1.72 22.63
CA ALA A 216 0.13 -1.80 22.38
C ALA A 216 -0.63 -2.37 23.57
N ALA A 217 -0.09 -3.37 24.28
CA ALA A 217 -0.75 -3.92 25.46
C ALA A 217 -1.04 -2.87 26.55
N LEU A 218 -0.12 -1.91 26.76
CA LEU A 218 -0.35 -0.80 27.69
C LEU A 218 -1.36 0.20 27.12
N VAL A 219 -1.18 0.59 25.86
CA VAL A 219 -2.01 1.60 25.18
C VAL A 219 -3.47 1.17 25.08
N ASP A 220 -3.71 -0.06 24.64
CA ASP A 220 -5.04 -0.66 24.48
C ASP A 220 -5.73 -0.91 25.82
N THR A 221 -4.97 -0.98 26.93
CA THR A 221 -5.53 -1.10 28.29
C THR A 221 -5.90 0.26 28.86
N VAL A 222 -5.02 1.26 28.74
CA VAL A 222 -5.18 2.55 29.44
C VAL A 222 -6.09 3.50 28.69
N PHE A 223 -5.95 3.65 27.37
CA PHE A 223 -6.71 4.65 26.61
C PHE A 223 -8.23 4.46 26.61
N PRO A 224 -8.80 3.23 26.52
CA PRO A 224 -10.26 3.08 26.57
C PRO A 224 -10.90 3.50 27.90
N ILE A 225 -10.13 3.46 28.99
CA ILE A 225 -10.56 3.78 30.36
C ILE A 225 -9.68 4.88 30.97
N TYR A 226 -9.24 5.84 30.15
CA TYR A 226 -8.29 6.89 30.52
C TYR A 226 -8.72 7.72 31.75
N TYR A 227 -10.02 7.89 31.95
CA TYR A 227 -10.60 8.63 33.08
C TYR A 227 -10.41 7.94 34.45
N MET A 228 -9.94 6.69 34.46
CA MET A 228 -9.63 5.93 35.68
C MET A 228 -8.16 6.04 36.11
N PHE A 229 -7.30 6.68 35.30
CA PHE A 229 -5.85 6.74 35.53
C PHE A 229 -5.39 8.15 35.88
N ASP A 230 -4.26 8.23 36.61
CA ASP A 230 -3.63 9.49 36.96
C ASP A 230 -2.80 10.08 35.80
N GLY A 231 -2.37 11.34 35.95
CA GLY A 231 -1.65 12.05 34.90
C GLY A 231 -0.32 11.38 34.50
N VAL A 232 0.35 10.70 35.44
CA VAL A 232 1.63 10.02 35.16
C VAL A 232 1.41 8.81 34.26
N ALA A 233 0.41 7.98 34.57
CA ALA A 233 0.06 6.83 33.73
C ALA A 233 -0.35 7.28 32.32
N LEU A 234 -1.11 8.38 32.19
CA LEU A 234 -1.51 8.92 30.89
C LEU A 234 -0.32 9.42 30.06
N VAL A 235 0.62 10.14 30.67
CA VAL A 235 1.83 10.62 29.98
C VAL A 235 2.72 9.46 29.53
N LEU A 236 2.93 8.46 30.38
CA LEU A 236 3.70 7.26 30.01
C LEU A 236 3.02 6.51 28.85
N THR A 237 1.70 6.36 28.90
CA THR A 237 0.93 5.71 27.84
C THR A 237 1.02 6.49 26.53
N MET A 238 0.96 7.82 26.57
CA MET A 238 1.14 8.67 25.40
C MET A 238 2.53 8.51 24.75
N ILE A 239 3.60 8.43 25.57
CA ILE A 239 4.96 8.18 25.07
C ILE A 239 5.03 6.78 24.44
N MET A 240 4.47 5.76 25.10
CA MET A 240 4.43 4.39 24.57
C MET A 240 3.62 4.29 23.27
N PHE A 241 2.53 5.06 23.13
CA PHE A 241 1.79 5.15 21.88
C PHE A 241 2.65 5.71 20.74
N GLY A 242 3.51 6.69 21.01
CA GLY A 242 4.48 7.20 20.02
C GLY A 242 5.44 6.11 19.53
N PHE A 243 5.97 5.29 20.44
CA PHE A 243 6.80 4.14 20.09
C PHE A 243 6.02 3.05 19.36
N GLN A 244 4.81 2.71 19.83
CA GLN A 244 3.92 1.75 19.18
C GLN A 244 3.66 2.16 17.74
N LEU A 245 3.18 3.39 17.52
CA LEU A 245 2.82 3.90 16.20
C LEU A 245 4.01 3.86 15.23
N TYR A 246 5.18 4.32 15.68
CA TYR A 246 6.39 4.27 14.87
C TYR A 246 6.84 2.85 14.58
N CYS A 247 7.01 2.01 15.60
CA CYS A 247 7.54 0.65 15.42
C CYS A 247 6.55 -0.23 14.65
N ASP A 248 5.25 -0.06 14.83
CA ASP A 248 4.24 -0.80 14.06
C ASP A 248 4.37 -0.43 12.57
N PHE A 249 4.41 0.84 12.24
CA PHE A 249 4.40 1.26 10.83
C PHE A 249 5.77 1.09 10.14
N ALA A 250 6.86 1.37 10.86
CA ALA A 250 8.22 1.13 10.40
C ALA A 250 8.51 -0.37 10.24
N SER A 251 7.93 -1.24 11.07
CA SER A 251 8.09 -2.69 10.93
C SER A 251 7.53 -3.22 9.62
N TYR A 252 6.29 -2.84 9.26
CA TYR A 252 5.69 -3.25 8.00
C TYR A 252 6.49 -2.74 6.81
N SER A 253 6.95 -1.49 6.87
CA SER A 253 7.80 -0.90 5.83
C SER A 253 9.14 -1.66 5.70
N ALA A 254 9.79 -2.00 6.83
CA ALA A 254 11.04 -2.75 6.82
C ALA A 254 10.87 -4.18 6.27
N ILE A 255 9.81 -4.89 6.67
CA ILE A 255 9.51 -6.23 6.13
C ILE A 255 9.22 -6.16 4.63
N ALA A 256 8.45 -5.17 4.18
CA ALA A 256 8.16 -4.92 2.77
C ALA A 256 9.43 -4.65 1.95
N ILE A 257 10.27 -3.73 2.40
CA ILE A 257 11.54 -3.37 1.75
C ILE A 257 12.46 -4.59 1.72
N GLY A 258 12.56 -5.33 2.82
CA GLY A 258 13.40 -6.52 2.90
C GLY A 258 12.93 -7.64 1.98
N ALA A 259 11.63 -7.94 1.97
CA ALA A 259 11.02 -8.93 1.08
C ALA A 259 11.20 -8.57 -0.40
N SER A 260 11.05 -7.29 -0.73
CA SER A 260 11.30 -6.78 -2.08
C SER A 260 12.79 -6.90 -2.48
N SER A 261 13.69 -6.57 -1.56
CA SER A 261 15.15 -6.62 -1.81
C SER A 261 15.62 -8.05 -2.09
N VAL A 262 15.07 -9.04 -1.39
CA VAL A 262 15.31 -10.48 -1.66
C VAL A 262 14.82 -10.87 -3.06
N LEU A 263 13.78 -10.22 -3.61
CA LEU A 263 13.31 -10.45 -4.98
C LEU A 263 14.07 -9.60 -6.03
N GLY A 264 15.08 -8.84 -5.60
CA GLY A 264 15.90 -8.00 -6.45
C GLY A 264 15.27 -6.66 -6.82
N ILE A 265 14.20 -6.24 -6.12
CA ILE A 265 13.52 -4.95 -6.32
C ILE A 265 13.77 -4.06 -5.10
N GLU A 266 14.29 -2.87 -5.32
CA GLU A 266 14.58 -1.89 -4.27
C GLU A 266 13.42 -0.91 -4.14
N LEU A 267 12.77 -0.90 -2.98
CA LEU A 267 11.73 0.06 -2.62
C LEU A 267 12.34 1.24 -1.84
N CYS A 268 11.74 2.41 -1.96
CA CYS A 268 12.02 3.63 -1.23
C CYS A 268 11.79 3.42 0.27
N PRO A 269 12.62 3.99 1.15
CA PRO A 269 12.35 3.96 2.59
C PRO A 269 11.22 4.91 2.97
N ASN A 270 10.32 4.46 3.86
CA ASN A 270 9.30 5.32 4.48
C ASN A 270 9.81 6.09 5.70
N PHE A 271 10.90 5.64 6.35
CA PHE A 271 11.35 6.21 7.61
C PHE A 271 12.84 6.52 7.61
N ALA A 272 13.19 7.66 8.18
CA ALA A 272 14.58 8.11 8.33
C ALA A 272 14.78 8.80 9.70
N ALA A 273 14.70 8.02 10.79
CA ALA A 273 14.88 8.50 12.16
C ALA A 273 14.07 9.78 12.48
N PRO A 274 12.72 9.75 12.35
CA PRO A 274 11.87 10.93 12.40
C PRO A 274 11.87 11.66 13.75
N PHE A 275 12.01 10.95 14.87
CA PHE A 275 12.02 11.58 16.20
C PHE A 275 13.32 12.36 16.52
N PHE A 276 14.35 12.25 15.68
CA PHE A 276 15.57 13.06 15.77
C PHE A 276 15.49 14.34 14.92
N SER A 277 14.30 14.70 14.44
CA SER A 277 14.12 15.92 13.63
C SER A 277 14.19 17.17 14.49
N SER A 278 14.87 18.20 13.99
CA SER A 278 15.00 19.50 14.67
C SER A 278 13.82 20.44 14.37
N SER A 279 12.95 20.10 13.42
CA SER A 279 11.77 20.88 13.06
C SER A 279 10.62 20.01 12.56
N VAL A 280 9.41 20.55 12.58
CA VAL A 280 8.21 19.88 12.03
C VAL A 280 8.35 19.60 10.53
N SER A 281 8.97 20.52 9.78
CA SER A 281 9.23 20.34 8.35
C SER A 281 10.19 19.17 8.09
N GLU A 282 11.23 19.03 8.92
CA GLU A 282 12.16 17.90 8.84
C GLU A 282 11.50 16.58 9.23
N PHE A 283 10.62 16.59 10.25
CA PHE A 283 9.85 15.41 10.65
C PHE A 283 9.06 14.83 9.47
N TRP A 284 8.33 15.65 8.72
CA TRP A 284 7.55 15.21 7.56
C TRP A 284 8.39 14.75 6.36
N ARG A 285 9.70 15.00 6.34
CA ARG A 285 10.62 14.43 5.34
C ARG A 285 11.20 13.07 5.76
N ARG A 286 11.04 12.71 7.03
CA ARG A 286 11.61 11.51 7.66
C ARG A 286 10.53 10.53 8.12
N TRP A 287 9.26 10.94 8.09
CA TRP A 287 8.10 10.16 8.48
C TRP A 287 7.19 9.93 7.26
N HIS A 288 7.07 8.66 6.87
CA HIS A 288 6.17 8.11 5.86
C HIS A 288 6.21 8.82 4.51
#